data_AF-A0A1E7K5D9-F1
#
_entry.id   AF-A0A1E7K5D9-F1
#
_cell.length_a   1.000
_cell.length_b   1.000
_cell.length_c   1.000
_cell.angle_alpha   90.00
_cell.angle_beta   90.00
_cell.angle_gamma   90.00
#
_symmetry.space_group_name_H-M   'P 1'
#
loop_
_entity.id
_entity.type
_entity.pdbx_description
1 polymer ?
#
loop_
_entity_poly.entity_id
_entity_poly.type
_entity_poly.pdbx_seq_one_letter_code
_entity_poly.pdbx_strand_id
1 'polypeptide(L)'
;MPGIDECLLEAMRLPGARCAAVVDWISGLALGVAGEPPGGDHEAAACETAELARMVAEYRSLGPLSSLGAPGDPATAPPGAAPQAPRTGPPGGGTGPEPGGPDTAPGHPSPPGTQDVSDSAPHRGGTAPAVEDIIATNSDSYHLLRFVTGALDGTLFLHLWLARDEGNLALARIRLAEIADRMVL
;
A
#
# COMPACT_ATOMS: atom_id res chain seq x y z
N MET A 1 -3.75 -10.56 27.58
CA MET A 1 -3.63 -9.72 26.37
C MET A 1 -2.73 -8.56 26.77
N PRO A 2 -1.51 -8.50 26.23
CA PRO A 2 -0.55 -7.48 26.65
C PRO A 2 -0.98 -6.10 26.14
N GLY A 3 -0.82 -5.07 26.97
CA GLY A 3 -0.99 -3.69 26.52
C GLY A 3 0.17 -3.23 25.61
N ILE A 4 0.03 -2.05 25.00
CA ILE A 4 1.08 -1.44 24.15
C ILE A 4 2.41 -1.37 24.90
N ASP A 5 2.41 -0.88 26.14
CA ASP A 5 3.63 -0.74 26.95
C ASP A 5 4.34 -2.08 27.20
N GLU A 6 3.57 -3.14 27.48
CA GLU A 6 4.13 -4.48 27.71
C GLU A 6 4.78 -5.04 26.43
N CYS A 7 4.14 -4.84 25.29
CA CYS A 7 4.66 -5.24 23.98
C CYS A 7 5.96 -4.49 23.63
N LEU A 8 6.01 -3.18 23.89
CA LEU A 8 7.19 -2.36 23.66
C LEU A 8 8.35 -2.77 24.59
N LEU A 9 8.07 -3.00 25.87
CA LEU A 9 9.07 -3.52 26.81
C LEU A 9 9.60 -4.89 26.38
N GLU A 10 8.75 -5.74 25.82
CA GLU A 10 9.18 -7.03 25.27
C GLU A 10 10.06 -6.87 24.03
N ALA A 11 9.69 -5.99 23.10
CA ALA A 11 10.51 -5.68 21.93
C ALA A 11 11.89 -5.11 22.33
N MET A 12 11.94 -4.25 23.35
CA MET A 12 13.18 -3.67 23.86
C MET A 12 14.10 -4.68 24.56
N ARG A 13 13.63 -5.90 24.88
CA ARG A 13 14.48 -6.99 25.40
C ARG A 13 15.26 -7.72 24.31
N LEU A 14 14.98 -7.43 23.04
CA LEU A 14 15.73 -8.01 21.93
C LEU A 14 17.18 -7.51 21.98
N PRO A 15 18.18 -8.39 21.79
CA PRO A 15 19.58 -7.96 21.70
C PRO A 15 19.74 -6.89 20.62
N GLY A 16 20.42 -5.80 20.93
CA GLY A 16 20.63 -4.67 20.02
C GLY A 16 19.43 -3.74 19.81
N ALA A 17 18.29 -3.94 20.48
CA ALA A 17 17.15 -3.01 20.37
C ALA A 17 17.52 -1.63 20.92
N ARG A 18 17.31 -0.58 20.12
CA ARG A 18 17.58 0.83 20.50
C ARG A 18 16.30 1.62 20.72
N CYS A 19 15.29 1.36 19.90
CA CYS A 19 13.98 2.01 19.95
C CYS A 19 12.90 1.07 19.43
N ALA A 20 11.72 1.14 20.02
CA ALA A 20 10.50 0.52 19.50
C ALA A 20 9.33 1.50 19.57
N ALA A 21 8.42 1.43 18.60
CA ALA A 21 7.20 2.23 18.60
C ALA A 21 6.01 1.44 18.02
N VAL A 22 4.80 1.73 18.49
CA VAL A 22 3.55 1.37 17.82
C VAL A 22 3.02 2.61 17.14
N VAL A 23 2.78 2.53 15.84
CA VAL A 23 2.38 3.69 15.03
C VAL A 23 1.14 3.33 14.21
N ASP A 24 0.20 4.26 14.13
CA ASP A 24 -0.92 4.20 13.18
C ASP A 24 -0.47 4.77 11.83
N TRP A 25 -0.36 3.94 10.80
CA TRP A 25 0.17 4.35 9.50
C TRP A 25 -0.80 5.22 8.69
N ILE A 26 -2.07 5.34 9.09
CA ILE A 26 -3.02 6.25 8.45
C ILE A 26 -2.84 7.68 8.97
N SER A 27 -2.74 7.85 10.29
CA SER A 27 -2.62 9.18 10.90
C SER A 27 -1.18 9.65 11.11
N GLY A 28 -0.21 8.72 11.12
CA GLY A 28 1.18 9.00 11.49
C GLY A 28 1.43 9.12 12.99
N LEU A 29 0.43 8.83 13.83
CA LEU A 29 0.53 8.99 15.28
C LEU A 29 1.27 7.82 15.93
N ALA A 30 2.23 8.15 16.81
CA ALA A 30 2.81 7.20 17.74
C ALA A 30 1.84 6.91 18.90
N LEU A 31 1.35 5.67 19.00
CA LEU A 31 0.48 5.23 20.09
C LEU A 31 1.25 4.82 21.35
N GLY A 32 2.53 4.51 21.19
CA GLY A 32 3.44 4.23 22.28
C GLY A 32 4.87 4.09 21.78
N VAL A 33 5.83 4.45 22.62
CA VAL A 33 7.26 4.45 22.28
C VAL A 33 8.11 3.97 23.45
N ALA A 34 9.24 3.35 23.14
CA ALA A 34 10.24 2.94 24.11
C ALA A 34 11.65 3.05 23.50
N GLY A 35 12.64 3.41 24.33
CA GLY A 35 14.01 3.65 23.87
C GLY A 35 14.16 5.04 23.24
N GLU A 36 15.20 5.22 22.43
CA GLU A 36 15.55 6.51 21.81
C GLU A 36 15.70 6.34 20.30
N PRO A 37 14.94 7.05 19.45
CA PRO A 37 15.01 6.92 18.02
C PRO A 37 16.22 7.69 17.47
N PRO A 38 16.65 7.43 16.23
CA PRO A 38 17.65 8.28 15.60
C PRO A 38 17.15 9.73 15.56
N GLY A 39 17.95 10.67 16.09
CA GLY A 39 17.59 12.09 16.12
C GLY A 39 16.71 12.52 17.31
N GLY A 40 16.22 11.58 18.13
CA GLY A 40 15.54 11.85 19.41
C GLY A 40 14.12 12.40 19.33
N ASP A 41 13.53 12.46 18.13
CA ASP A 41 12.13 12.87 17.93
C ASP A 41 11.29 11.67 17.48
N HIS A 42 10.53 11.12 18.42
CA HIS A 42 9.65 9.99 18.16
C HIS A 42 8.49 10.32 17.23
N GLU A 43 7.94 11.55 17.30
CA GLU A 43 6.80 11.95 16.49
C GLU A 43 7.22 12.12 15.04
N ALA A 44 8.38 12.76 14.81
CA ALA A 44 8.97 12.85 13.48
C ALA A 44 9.26 11.45 12.90
N ALA A 45 9.90 10.57 13.67
CA ALA A 45 10.19 9.20 13.23
C ALA A 45 8.93 8.38 12.92
N ALA A 46 7.87 8.52 13.72
CA ALA A 46 6.59 7.87 13.50
C ALA A 46 5.93 8.36 12.20
N CYS A 47 5.90 9.68 11.98
CA CYS A 47 5.34 10.28 10.77
C CYS A 47 6.09 9.81 9.50
N GLU A 48 7.43 9.84 9.52
CA GLU A 48 8.25 9.39 8.39
C GLU A 48 8.08 7.90 8.08
N THR A 49 8.04 7.05 9.12
CA THR A 49 7.85 5.61 8.94
C THR A 49 6.42 5.25 8.54
N ALA A 50 5.42 6.03 8.96
CA ALA A 50 4.04 5.88 8.53
C ALA A 50 3.85 6.16 7.03
N GLU A 51 4.50 7.19 6.49
CA GLU A 51 4.49 7.47 5.04
C GLU A 51 5.06 6.29 4.24
N LEU A 52 6.18 5.71 4.70
CA LEU A 52 6.74 4.50 4.08
C LEU A 52 5.78 3.31 4.16
N ALA A 53 5.20 3.08 5.34
CA ALA A 53 4.24 1.99 5.56
C ALA A 53 3.01 2.14 4.65
N ARG A 54 2.49 3.35 4.50
CA ARG A 54 1.38 3.68 3.62
C ARG A 54 1.70 3.38 2.16
N MET A 55 2.85 3.86 1.66
CA MET A 55 3.28 3.56 0.28
C MET A 55 3.34 2.05 0.03
N VAL A 56 3.92 1.29 0.96
CA VAL A 56 4.02 -0.17 0.86
C VAL A 56 2.65 -0.85 0.91
N ALA A 57 1.76 -0.39 1.78
CA ALA A 57 0.40 -0.92 1.91
C ALA A 57 -0.44 -0.72 0.65
N GLU A 58 -0.25 0.40 -0.05
CA GLU A 58 -0.99 0.77 -1.26
C GLU A 58 -0.39 0.15 -2.55
N TYR A 59 0.87 -0.30 -2.53
CA TYR A 59 1.56 -0.84 -3.70
C TYR A 59 1.17 -2.29 -4.03
N ARG A 60 0.40 -2.45 -5.11
CA ARG A 60 0.03 -3.76 -5.67
C ARG A 60 1.22 -4.65 -6.06
N SER A 61 2.35 -4.06 -6.45
CA SER A 61 3.54 -4.81 -6.86
C SER A 61 4.16 -5.63 -5.71
N LEU A 62 3.83 -5.29 -4.47
CA LEU A 62 4.25 -5.99 -3.26
C LEU A 62 3.18 -6.96 -2.74
N GLY A 63 2.05 -7.07 -3.45
CA GLY A 63 0.99 -8.02 -3.15
C GLY A 63 1.44 -9.48 -3.31
N PRO A 64 0.67 -10.44 -2.76
CA PRO A 64 1.07 -11.83 -2.74
C PRO A 64 1.07 -12.38 -4.17
N LEU A 65 1.96 -13.35 -4.45
CA LEU A 65 2.03 -13.97 -5.78
C LEU A 65 0.72 -14.65 -6.21
N SER A 66 -0.12 -15.03 -5.25
CA SER A 66 -1.49 -15.53 -5.50
C SER A 66 -2.44 -14.49 -6.10
N SER A 67 -2.14 -13.19 -5.98
CA SER A 67 -2.89 -12.09 -6.59
C SER A 67 -2.50 -11.78 -8.04
N LEU A 68 -1.34 -12.28 -8.48
CA LEU A 68 -0.93 -12.28 -9.88
C LEU A 68 -1.69 -13.43 -10.54
N GLY A 69 -2.90 -13.18 -11.05
CA GLY A 69 -3.74 -14.20 -11.68
C GLY A 69 -2.96 -15.07 -12.66
N ALA A 70 -3.36 -16.35 -12.78
CA ALA A 70 -2.73 -17.27 -13.72
C ALA A 70 -2.76 -16.64 -15.14
N PRO A 71 -1.69 -16.77 -15.94
CA PRO A 71 -1.67 -16.21 -17.29
C PRO A 71 -2.88 -16.74 -18.09
N GLY A 72 -3.85 -15.86 -18.36
CA GLY A 72 -5.12 -16.18 -19.02
C GLY A 72 -6.40 -15.89 -18.22
N ASP A 73 -6.33 -15.40 -16.98
CA ASP A 73 -7.52 -15.07 -16.19
C ASP A 73 -8.20 -13.77 -16.68
N PRO A 74 -9.43 -13.82 -17.22
CA PRO A 74 -10.11 -12.65 -17.79
C PRO A 74 -10.39 -11.53 -16.78
N ALA A 75 -10.32 -11.81 -15.47
CA ALA A 75 -10.48 -10.82 -14.41
C ALA A 75 -9.25 -9.90 -14.21
N THR A 76 -8.09 -10.25 -14.80
CA THR A 76 -6.85 -9.46 -14.71
C THR A 76 -6.59 -8.55 -15.91
N ALA A 77 -7.48 -8.54 -16.91
CA ALA A 77 -7.36 -7.64 -18.05
C ALA A 77 -7.58 -6.17 -17.61
N PRO A 78 -6.74 -5.21 -18.06
CA PRO A 78 -6.99 -3.80 -17.78
C PRO A 78 -8.35 -3.39 -18.39
N PRO A 79 -9.15 -2.56 -17.69
CA PRO A 79 -10.43 -2.11 -18.22
C PRO A 79 -10.19 -1.35 -19.52
N GLY A 80 -10.76 -1.84 -20.62
CA GLY A 80 -10.68 -1.19 -21.94
C GLY A 80 -9.84 -1.90 -23.01
N ALA A 81 -9.25 -3.06 -22.74
CA ALA A 81 -8.64 -3.88 -23.79
C ALA A 81 -9.74 -4.54 -24.64
N ALA A 82 -10.30 -3.80 -25.60
CA ALA A 82 -11.22 -4.36 -26.58
C ALA A 82 -10.52 -5.50 -27.37
N PRO A 83 -11.19 -6.63 -27.62
CA PRO A 83 -10.62 -7.70 -28.42
C PRO A 83 -10.38 -7.17 -29.83
N GLN A 84 -9.12 -7.12 -30.26
CA GLN A 84 -8.78 -6.74 -31.63
C GLN A 84 -9.31 -7.81 -32.58
N ALA A 85 -10.40 -7.51 -33.29
CA ALA A 85 -10.93 -8.37 -34.33
C ALA A 85 -9.89 -8.55 -35.45
N PRO A 86 -9.77 -9.74 -36.06
CA PRO A 86 -8.85 -9.96 -37.17
C PRO A 86 -9.26 -9.09 -38.35
N ARG A 87 -8.33 -8.26 -38.83
CA ARG A 87 -8.58 -7.36 -39.97
C ARG A 87 -8.74 -8.18 -41.25
N THR A 88 -9.99 -8.35 -41.68
CA THR A 88 -10.33 -8.79 -43.03
C THR A 88 -10.74 -7.56 -43.83
N GLY A 89 -9.86 -7.08 -44.70
CA GLY A 89 -10.17 -5.99 -45.63
C GLY A 89 -10.70 -6.53 -46.95
N PRO A 90 -11.72 -5.92 -47.58
CA PRO A 90 -12.07 -6.20 -48.96
C PRO A 90 -11.23 -5.30 -49.92
N PRO A 91 -11.04 -5.71 -51.20
CA PRO A 91 -10.25 -4.95 -52.15
C PRO A 91 -11.05 -3.79 -52.76
N GLY A 92 -10.34 -2.76 -53.21
CA GLY A 92 -10.90 -1.50 -53.68
C GLY A 92 -11.53 -1.52 -55.09
N GLY A 93 -12.16 -0.40 -55.42
CA GLY A 93 -12.59 0.01 -56.77
C GLY A 93 -13.14 1.45 -56.74
N GLY A 94 -12.61 2.34 -57.59
CA GLY A 94 -13.07 3.74 -57.77
C GLY A 94 -14.43 3.83 -58.49
N THR A 95 -14.99 4.97 -58.90
CA THR A 95 -14.53 6.35 -59.26
C THR A 95 -15.78 7.28 -59.22
N GLY A 96 -15.59 8.62 -59.14
CA GLY A 96 -16.58 9.71 -58.87
C GLY A 96 -17.79 9.92 -59.83
N PRO A 97 -18.38 11.13 -60.00
CA PRO A 97 -18.07 12.47 -59.45
C PRO A 97 -19.27 13.26 -58.82
N GLU A 98 -18.96 14.34 -58.09
CA GLU A 98 -19.84 15.47 -57.68
C GLU A 98 -20.36 16.28 -58.90
N PRO A 99 -21.41 17.16 -58.84
CA PRO A 99 -21.56 18.27 -57.85
C PRO A 99 -22.99 18.79 -57.52
N GLY A 100 -23.10 19.67 -56.51
CA GLY A 100 -24.23 20.61 -56.35
C GLY A 100 -24.44 21.16 -54.93
N GLY A 101 -24.02 22.41 -54.65
CA GLY A 101 -24.30 23.15 -53.39
C GLY A 101 -25.66 23.87 -53.38
N PRO A 102 -25.87 24.96 -52.62
CA PRO A 102 -25.32 25.33 -51.30
C PRO A 102 -26.43 25.50 -50.23
N ASP A 103 -26.00 25.79 -49.00
CA ASP A 103 -26.69 26.61 -47.99
C ASP A 103 -27.49 25.92 -46.86
N THR A 104 -27.37 26.55 -45.69
CA THR A 104 -28.14 26.43 -44.44
C THR A 104 -27.70 25.39 -43.40
N ALA A 105 -26.86 25.85 -42.48
CA ALA A 105 -26.66 25.26 -41.16
C ALA A 105 -27.93 25.37 -40.30
N PRO A 106 -28.22 24.35 -39.48
CA PRO A 106 -28.76 24.63 -38.14
C PRO A 106 -28.08 23.81 -37.03
N GLY A 107 -27.68 24.53 -35.98
CA GLY A 107 -27.65 24.08 -34.58
C GLY A 107 -26.93 22.77 -34.25
N HIS A 108 -25.71 22.88 -33.73
CA HIS A 108 -25.16 21.85 -32.83
C HIS A 108 -26.05 21.77 -31.56
N PRO A 109 -26.64 20.60 -31.22
CA PRO A 109 -27.02 20.36 -29.84
C PRO A 109 -25.75 20.04 -29.04
N SER A 110 -25.52 20.79 -27.96
CA SER A 110 -24.51 20.48 -26.96
C SER A 110 -24.71 19.04 -26.45
N PRO A 111 -23.64 18.24 -26.27
CA PRO A 111 -23.78 16.93 -25.65
C PRO A 111 -24.25 17.09 -24.19
N PRO A 112 -25.09 16.18 -23.68
CA PRO A 112 -25.54 16.20 -22.30
C PRO A 112 -24.34 16.05 -21.36
N GLY A 113 -24.41 16.76 -20.23
CA GLY A 113 -23.33 16.93 -19.27
C GLY A 113 -22.58 15.64 -18.95
N THR A 114 -21.25 15.75 -18.95
CA THR A 114 -20.37 14.78 -18.30
C THR A 114 -20.92 14.57 -16.91
N GLN A 115 -21.52 13.40 -16.69
CA GLN A 115 -21.92 12.96 -15.37
C GLN A 115 -20.68 13.07 -14.49
N ASP A 116 -20.82 13.88 -13.44
CA ASP A 116 -19.93 13.90 -12.30
C ASP A 116 -19.97 12.50 -11.70
N VAL A 117 -19.12 11.61 -12.23
CA VAL A 117 -18.79 10.36 -11.58
C VAL A 117 -17.78 10.74 -10.50
N SER A 118 -18.26 11.46 -9.49
CA SER A 118 -17.76 11.32 -8.14
C SER A 118 -18.04 9.88 -7.76
N ASP A 119 -17.15 8.99 -8.20
CA ASP A 119 -17.03 7.62 -7.74
C ASP A 119 -16.65 7.70 -6.26
N SER A 120 -17.65 8.00 -5.45
CA SER A 120 -17.64 7.77 -4.01
C SER A 120 -17.73 6.26 -3.84
N ALA A 121 -16.65 5.58 -4.24
CA ALA A 121 -16.41 4.21 -3.85
C ALA A 121 -16.50 4.19 -2.33
N PRO A 122 -17.32 3.32 -1.73
CA PRO A 122 -17.29 3.16 -0.29
C PRO A 122 -15.85 2.84 0.09
N HIS A 123 -15.28 3.56 1.06
CA HIS A 123 -14.10 3.13 1.80
C HIS A 123 -14.45 1.76 2.40
N ARG A 124 -14.24 0.70 1.63
CA ARG A 124 -14.39 -0.68 2.09
C ARG A 124 -13.30 -0.86 3.12
N GLY A 125 -13.72 -1.21 4.34
CA GLY A 125 -12.89 -1.29 5.54
C GLY A 125 -11.50 -1.85 5.28
N GLY A 126 -10.52 -1.21 5.91
CA GLY A 126 -9.09 -1.50 5.78
C GLY A 126 -8.83 -2.99 5.86
N THR A 127 -8.54 -3.59 4.71
CA THR A 127 -7.93 -4.92 4.73
C THR A 127 -6.47 -4.68 5.10
N ALA A 128 -5.99 -5.39 6.12
CA ALA A 128 -4.60 -5.29 6.56
C ALA A 128 -3.65 -5.42 5.34
N PRO A 129 -2.53 -4.67 5.34
CA PRO A 129 -1.57 -4.73 4.24
C PRO A 129 -1.14 -6.16 3.95
N ALA A 130 -0.98 -6.51 2.67
CA ALA A 130 -0.53 -7.83 2.27
C ALA A 130 0.94 -8.09 2.63
N VAL A 131 1.73 -7.03 2.73
CA VAL A 131 3.10 -7.08 3.21
C VAL A 131 3.08 -7.24 4.72
N GLU A 132 3.78 -8.24 5.25
CA GLU A 132 3.80 -8.45 6.69
C GLU A 132 4.86 -7.59 7.39
N ASP A 133 6.06 -7.51 6.82
CA ASP A 133 7.15 -6.69 7.36
C ASP A 133 8.00 -5.99 6.29
N ILE A 134 8.56 -4.84 6.67
CA ILE A 134 9.53 -4.05 5.89
C ILE A 134 10.83 -4.00 6.69
N ILE A 135 11.96 -4.21 6.02
CA ILE A 135 13.28 -4.13 6.63
C ILE A 135 14.14 -3.16 5.84
N ALA A 136 14.49 -2.02 6.44
CA ALA A 136 15.54 -1.14 5.92
C ALA A 136 16.86 -1.45 6.62
N THR A 137 17.92 -1.64 5.83
CA THR A 137 19.26 -1.98 6.35
C THR A 137 20.22 -0.83 6.11
N ASN A 138 20.83 -0.34 7.18
CA ASN A 138 21.93 0.61 7.15
C ASN A 138 23.27 -0.13 7.40
N SER A 139 24.38 0.61 7.36
CA SER A 139 25.70 0.03 7.65
C SER A 139 25.80 -0.57 9.06
N ASP A 140 25.08 0.02 10.02
CA ASP A 140 25.18 -0.24 11.46
C ASP A 140 23.87 -0.69 12.11
N SER A 141 22.76 -0.73 11.37
CA SER A 141 21.44 -0.94 11.95
C SER A 141 20.41 -1.49 10.98
N TYR A 142 19.32 -2.00 11.54
CA TYR A 142 18.10 -2.40 10.86
C TYR A 142 16.92 -1.60 11.39
N HIS A 143 16.04 -1.13 10.51
CA HIS A 143 14.70 -0.67 10.86
C HIS A 143 13.71 -1.73 10.40
N LEU A 144 12.93 -2.27 11.32
CA LEU A 144 11.89 -3.26 11.05
C LEU A 144 10.53 -2.61 11.27
N LEU A 145 9.64 -2.67 10.29
CA LEU A 145 8.24 -2.29 10.43
C LEU A 145 7.41 -3.55 10.26
N ARG A 146 6.72 -4.01 11.31
CA ARG A 146 5.85 -5.20 11.29
C ARG A 146 4.40 -4.74 11.38
N PHE A 147 3.60 -5.01 10.35
CA PHE A 147 2.17 -4.70 10.40
C PHE A 147 1.47 -5.57 11.45
N VAL A 148 0.56 -4.96 12.20
CA VAL A 148 -0.23 -5.62 13.24
C VAL A 148 -1.57 -6.01 12.64
N THR A 149 -1.82 -7.31 12.53
CA THR A 149 -3.09 -7.84 12.04
C THR A 149 -4.08 -7.96 13.20
N GLY A 150 -5.29 -7.42 13.06
CA GLY A 150 -6.39 -7.63 14.02
C GLY A 150 -6.54 -6.55 15.11
N ALA A 151 -5.65 -5.56 15.17
CA ALA A 151 -5.82 -4.36 16.01
C ALA A 151 -6.17 -3.14 15.15
N LEU A 152 -7.07 -2.29 15.67
CA LEU A 152 -7.43 -0.98 15.09
C LEU A 152 -7.66 -1.03 13.56
N ASP A 153 -8.51 -1.94 13.08
CA ASP A 153 -8.79 -2.15 11.65
C ASP A 153 -7.56 -2.42 10.75
N GLY A 154 -6.45 -2.91 11.32
CA GLY A 154 -5.23 -3.24 10.58
C GLY A 154 -4.37 -2.03 10.22
N THR A 155 -4.57 -0.89 10.90
CA THR A 155 -3.86 0.36 10.60
C THR A 155 -2.56 0.53 11.42
N LEU A 156 -2.23 -0.43 12.28
CA LEU A 156 -1.06 -0.33 13.15
C LEU A 156 0.13 -1.10 12.60
N PHE A 157 1.33 -0.59 12.91
CA PHE A 157 2.57 -1.34 12.78
C PHE A 157 3.48 -1.13 13.99
N LEU A 158 4.31 -2.13 14.27
CA LEU A 158 5.43 -2.07 15.20
C LEU A 158 6.69 -1.67 14.46
N HIS A 159 7.31 -0.57 14.87
CA HIS A 159 8.63 -0.16 14.44
C HIS A 159 9.68 -0.62 15.45
N LEU A 160 10.77 -1.22 14.99
CA LEU A 160 11.94 -1.53 15.80
C LEU A 160 13.21 -1.03 15.10
N TRP A 161 14.02 -0.27 15.82
CA TRP A 161 15.39 0.05 15.44
C TRP A 161 16.38 -0.86 16.18
N LEU A 162 17.17 -1.61 15.42
CA LEU A 162 18.02 -2.69 15.90
C LEU A 162 19.47 -2.45 15.45
N ALA A 163 20.39 -2.33 16.40
CA ALA A 163 21.82 -2.26 16.13
C ALA A 163 22.33 -3.56 15.50
N ARG A 164 23.16 -3.46 14.47
CA ARG A 164 23.57 -4.59 13.61
C ARG A 164 24.75 -5.39 14.18
N ASP A 165 25.57 -4.76 15.01
CA ASP A 165 26.69 -5.37 15.72
C ASP A 165 26.24 -6.21 16.92
N GLU A 166 25.17 -5.79 17.59
CA GLU A 166 24.60 -6.47 18.76
C GLU A 166 23.38 -7.33 18.43
N GLY A 167 22.65 -6.99 17.36
CA GLY A 167 21.31 -7.51 17.10
C GLY A 167 21.24 -8.81 16.30
N ASN A 168 20.19 -9.59 16.59
CA ASN A 168 19.85 -10.79 15.83
C ASN A 168 18.57 -10.54 15.01
N LEU A 169 18.74 -10.18 13.74
CA LEU A 169 17.62 -9.84 12.85
C LEU A 169 16.60 -10.99 12.73
N ALA A 170 17.06 -12.23 12.63
CA ALA A 170 16.17 -13.39 12.49
C ALA A 170 15.29 -13.57 13.73
N LEU A 171 15.89 -13.46 14.93
CA LEU A 171 15.15 -13.51 16.19
C LEU A 171 14.20 -12.32 16.31
N ALA A 172 14.65 -11.11 15.95
CA ALA A 172 13.84 -9.91 16.02
C ALA A 172 12.57 -10.05 15.18
N ARG A 173 12.66 -10.55 13.93
CA ARG A 173 11.48 -10.78 13.08
C ARG A 173 10.50 -11.76 13.69
N ILE A 174 10.98 -12.90 14.20
CA ILE A 174 10.12 -13.92 14.83
C ILE A 174 9.40 -13.33 16.04
N ARG A 175 10.13 -12.63 16.93
CA ARG A 175 9.56 -12.04 18.13
C ARG A 175 8.62 -10.89 17.82
N LEU A 176 8.93 -10.04 16.84
CA LEU A 176 8.01 -8.97 16.43
C LEU A 176 6.71 -9.53 15.87
N ALA A 177 6.75 -10.62 15.11
CA ALA A 177 5.54 -11.29 14.64
C ALA A 177 4.71 -11.83 15.83
N GLU A 178 5.34 -12.52 16.78
CA GLU A 178 4.66 -13.02 17.99
C GLU A 178 4.09 -11.90 18.88
N ILE A 179 4.75 -10.75 18.95
CA ILE A 179 4.24 -9.57 19.67
C ILE A 179 3.04 -9.00 18.91
N ALA A 180 3.17 -8.76 17.61
CA ALA A 180 2.10 -8.22 16.76
C ALA A 180 0.84 -9.09 16.81
N ASP A 181 0.96 -10.41 16.70
CA ASP A 181 -0.18 -11.34 16.69
C ASP A 181 -0.95 -11.35 18.03
N ARG A 182 -0.31 -10.93 19.13
CA ARG A 182 -0.95 -10.82 20.45
C ARG A 182 -1.55 -9.45 20.72
N MET A 183 -1.20 -8.44 19.93
CA MET A 183 -1.78 -7.11 20.03
C MET A 183 -3.19 -7.15 19.42
N VAL A 184 -4.17 -7.22 20.30
CA VAL A 184 -5.57 -6.99 19.98
C VAL A 184 -5.96 -5.79 20.83
N LEU A 185 -6.41 -4.71 20.19
CA LEU A 185 -6.89 -3.49 20.86
C LEU A 185 -8.41 -3.43 20.78
#